data_AF-A0A667WPE4-F1
#
_entry.id   AF-A0A667WPE4-F1
#
_cell.length_a   1.000
_cell.length_b   1.000
_cell.length_c   1.000
_cell.angle_alpha   90.00
_cell.angle_beta   90.00
_cell.angle_gamma   90.00
#
_symmetry.space_group_name_H-M   'P 1'
#
loop_
_entity.id
_entity.type
_entity.pdbx_description
1 polymer ?
#
loop_
_entity_poly.entity_id
_entity_poly.type
_entity_poly.pdbx_seq_one_letter_code
_entity_poly.pdbx_strand_id
1 'polypeptide(L)'
;IILILTVCVILLPGYIRIGLLFAAWTSYKSPAAFTPLYSVSIALDGVDGWLARRLGQCSRFGAWMDVVVDNLSRGMLWSLLFEWGWLVSAVEWCVFVCNHGARGAQWKNSFTTSPRFVQAVMANGFRTPLGTWVISGFHCLPLWLYGYQWGLLSRCLHLPPWIQALGTLVLAAGRLLGLSVEMWCIWTHIKYLCSDESEEKKS
;
A
#
# COMPACT_ATOMS: atom_id res chain seq x y z
N ILE A 1 -17.11 5.96 -27.88
CA ILE A 1 -17.46 6.82 -26.72
C ILE A 1 -17.35 6.05 -25.41
N ILE A 2 -18.08 4.94 -25.21
CA ILE A 2 -18.01 4.14 -23.96
C ILE A 2 -16.59 3.59 -23.69
N LEU A 3 -15.90 3.02 -24.69
CA LEU A 3 -14.52 2.54 -24.54
C LEU A 3 -13.52 3.65 -24.15
N ILE A 4 -13.71 4.86 -24.73
CA ILE A 4 -12.86 6.04 -24.46
C ILE A 4 -13.11 6.56 -23.03
N LEU A 5 -14.36 6.61 -22.59
CA LEU A 5 -14.73 6.99 -21.23
C LEU A 5 -14.20 6.01 -20.18
N THR A 6 -14.25 4.70 -20.45
CA THR A 6 -13.71 3.68 -19.55
C THR A 6 -12.18 3.77 -19.44
N VAL A 7 -11.47 4.06 -20.53
CA VAL A 7 -10.02 4.31 -20.53
C VAL A 7 -9.70 5.58 -19.73
N CYS A 8 -10.42 6.68 -19.96
CA CYS A 8 -10.16 7.94 -19.28
C CYS A 8 -10.35 7.86 -17.77
N VAL A 9 -11.43 7.26 -17.28
CA VAL A 9 -11.75 7.31 -15.83
C VAL A 9 -10.84 6.42 -14.99
N ILE A 10 -10.39 5.29 -15.54
CA ILE A 10 -9.65 4.26 -14.77
C ILE A 10 -8.15 4.36 -14.99
N LEU A 11 -7.71 4.65 -16.22
CA LEU A 11 -6.29 4.60 -16.58
C LEU A 11 -5.61 5.96 -16.44
N LEU A 12 -6.29 7.08 -16.73
CA LEU A 12 -5.66 8.39 -16.58
C LEU A 12 -5.19 8.65 -15.15
N PRO A 13 -5.97 8.40 -14.08
CA PRO A 13 -5.48 8.66 -12.72
C PRO A 13 -4.26 7.81 -12.37
N GLY A 14 -4.24 6.53 -12.74
CA GLY A 14 -3.09 5.65 -12.53
C GLY A 14 -1.83 6.13 -13.26
N TYR A 15 -1.95 6.54 -14.53
CA TYR A 15 -0.81 7.10 -15.28
C TYR A 15 -0.37 8.47 -14.74
N ILE A 16 -1.30 9.31 -14.28
CA ILE A 16 -0.99 10.58 -13.61
C ILE A 16 -0.21 10.32 -12.31
N ARG A 17 -0.62 9.33 -11.51
CA ARG A 17 0.09 8.93 -10.29
C ARG A 17 1.52 8.49 -10.58
N ILE A 18 1.73 7.70 -11.64
CA ILE A 18 3.07 7.33 -12.09
C ILE A 18 3.88 8.57 -12.47
N GLY A 19 3.32 9.49 -13.26
CA GLY A 19 3.99 10.73 -13.64
C GLY A 19 4.36 11.60 -12.43
N LEU A 20 3.44 11.77 -11.48
CA LEU A 20 3.66 12.47 -10.23
C LEU A 20 4.73 11.80 -9.36
N LEU A 21 4.75 10.47 -9.32
CA LEU A 21 5.76 9.71 -8.59
C LEU A 21 7.16 9.94 -9.17
N PHE A 22 7.31 9.88 -10.51
CA PHE A 22 8.59 10.19 -11.14
C PHE A 22 8.99 11.66 -10.95
N ALA A 23 8.07 12.61 -11.04
CA ALA A 23 8.34 14.02 -10.77
C ALA A 23 8.73 14.28 -9.31
N ALA A 24 8.08 13.59 -8.36
CA ALA A 24 8.49 13.61 -6.96
C ALA A 24 9.91 13.07 -6.84
N TRP A 25 10.18 11.91 -7.46
CA TRP A 25 11.47 11.25 -7.38
C TRP A 25 12.62 12.06 -7.96
N THR A 26 12.44 12.78 -9.08
CA THR A 26 13.48 13.69 -9.60
C THR A 26 13.77 14.85 -8.63
N SER A 27 12.82 15.16 -7.75
CA SER A 27 12.88 16.23 -6.76
C SER A 27 13.16 15.74 -5.34
N TYR A 28 13.59 14.49 -5.13
CA TYR A 28 13.74 13.89 -3.80
C TYR A 28 14.67 14.64 -2.84
N LYS A 29 15.63 15.40 -3.37
CA LYS A 29 16.56 16.24 -2.58
C LYS A 29 15.94 17.55 -2.11
N SER A 30 14.79 17.94 -2.67
CA SER A 30 14.03 19.14 -2.33
C SER A 30 12.73 18.74 -1.65
N PRO A 31 12.69 18.69 -0.30
CA PRO A 31 11.52 18.22 0.45
C PRO A 31 10.27 19.06 0.19
N ALA A 32 10.46 20.35 -0.04
CA ALA A 32 9.39 21.29 -0.38
C ALA A 32 8.68 20.94 -1.70
N ALA A 33 9.36 20.28 -2.65
CA ALA A 33 8.77 19.80 -3.90
C ALA A 33 8.36 18.33 -3.82
N PHE A 34 9.20 17.47 -3.23
CA PHE A 34 8.93 16.05 -3.08
C PHE A 34 7.64 15.78 -2.29
N THR A 35 7.50 16.37 -1.10
CA THR A 35 6.40 16.10 -0.19
C THR A 35 5.03 16.39 -0.80
N PRO A 36 4.76 17.57 -1.40
CA PRO A 36 3.46 17.82 -2.02
C PRO A 36 3.21 16.92 -3.23
N LEU A 37 4.20 16.70 -4.12
CA LEU A 37 4.02 15.83 -5.29
C LEU A 37 3.69 14.38 -4.89
N TYR A 38 4.43 13.85 -3.93
CA TYR A 38 4.21 12.50 -3.41
C TYR A 38 2.87 12.39 -2.66
N SER A 39 2.52 13.40 -1.85
CA SER A 39 1.24 13.44 -1.13
C SER A 39 0.04 13.48 -2.07
N VAL A 40 0.12 14.25 -3.16
CA VAL A 40 -0.93 14.30 -4.19
C VAL A 40 -1.05 12.94 -4.90
N SER A 41 0.08 12.28 -5.20
CA SER A 41 0.05 10.93 -5.79
C SER A 41 -0.66 9.91 -4.90
N ILE A 42 -0.39 9.91 -3.59
CA ILE A 42 -1.12 9.08 -2.62
C ILE A 42 -2.60 9.48 -2.53
N ALA A 43 -2.92 10.78 -2.50
CA ALA A 43 -4.30 11.21 -2.39
C ALA A 43 -5.15 10.80 -3.61
N LEU A 44 -4.55 10.77 -4.80
CA LEU A 44 -5.22 10.36 -6.03
C LEU A 44 -5.62 8.88 -6.04
N ASP A 45 -4.92 8.00 -5.32
CA ASP A 45 -5.30 6.59 -5.09
C ASP A 45 -6.70 6.48 -4.47
N GLY A 46 -6.96 7.26 -3.42
CA GLY A 46 -8.28 7.26 -2.79
C GLY A 46 -9.38 7.77 -3.73
N VAL A 47 -9.05 8.76 -4.57
CA VAL A 47 -9.99 9.40 -5.49
C VAL A 47 -10.31 8.51 -6.68
N ASP A 48 -9.32 7.86 -7.28
CA ASP A 48 -9.49 7.02 -8.47
C ASP A 48 -10.39 5.81 -8.17
N GLY A 49 -10.19 5.14 -7.04
CA GLY A 49 -11.02 4.02 -6.61
C GLY A 49 -12.42 4.48 -6.24
N TRP A 50 -12.56 5.65 -5.61
CA TRP A 50 -13.88 6.22 -5.29
C TRP A 50 -14.66 6.56 -6.55
N LEU A 51 -14.02 7.20 -7.53
CA LEU A 51 -14.63 7.59 -8.79
C LEU A 51 -15.02 6.37 -9.62
N ALA A 52 -14.13 5.38 -9.72
CA ALA A 52 -14.38 4.11 -10.41
C ALA A 52 -15.60 3.37 -9.83
N ARG A 53 -15.77 3.37 -8.51
CA ARG A 53 -16.96 2.79 -7.84
C ARG A 53 -18.23 3.59 -8.11
N ARG A 54 -18.15 4.93 -8.03
CA ARG A 54 -19.31 5.82 -8.23
C ARG A 54 -19.83 5.80 -9.67
N LEU A 55 -18.93 5.63 -10.64
CA LEU A 55 -19.26 5.57 -12.06
C LEU A 55 -19.54 4.14 -12.56
N GLY A 56 -19.43 3.11 -11.70
CA GLY A 56 -19.60 1.72 -12.10
C GLY A 56 -18.54 1.22 -13.08
N GLN A 57 -17.38 1.89 -13.12
CA GLN A 57 -16.28 1.66 -14.05
C GLN A 57 -15.09 1.05 -13.30
N CYS A 58 -15.28 -0.12 -12.66
CA CYS A 58 -14.18 -0.86 -12.05
C CYS A 58 -13.62 -1.87 -13.06
N SER A 59 -12.29 -1.93 -13.23
CA SER A 59 -11.64 -2.94 -14.07
C SER A 59 -10.63 -3.77 -13.28
N ARG A 60 -10.45 -5.03 -13.67
CA ARG A 60 -9.45 -5.93 -13.06
C ARG A 60 -8.03 -5.40 -13.24
N PHE A 61 -7.75 -4.86 -14.43
CA PHE A 61 -6.45 -4.25 -14.74
C PHE A 61 -6.21 -2.99 -13.90
N GLY A 62 -7.20 -2.11 -13.77
CA GLY A 62 -7.09 -0.91 -12.94
C GLY A 62 -6.80 -1.26 -11.49
N ALA A 63 -7.55 -2.20 -10.90
CA ALA A 63 -7.32 -2.66 -9.54
C ALA A 63 -5.96 -3.36 -9.34
N TRP A 64 -5.41 -4.00 -10.38
CA TRP A 64 -4.06 -4.57 -10.35
C TRP A 64 -2.99 -3.47 -10.42
N MET A 65 -3.17 -2.51 -11.33
CA MET A 65 -2.25 -1.39 -11.55
C MET A 65 -2.17 -0.50 -10.31
N ASP A 66 -3.29 -0.29 -9.63
CA ASP A 66 -3.41 0.42 -8.36
C ASP A 66 -2.42 -0.10 -7.32
N VAL A 67 -2.48 -1.41 -7.03
CA VAL A 67 -1.60 -2.09 -6.08
C VAL A 67 -0.13 -2.06 -6.53
N VAL A 68 0.13 -2.15 -7.85
CA VAL A 68 1.47 -2.07 -8.42
C VAL A 68 2.10 -0.69 -8.20
N VAL A 69 1.37 0.39 -8.49
CA VAL A 69 1.85 1.77 -8.31
C VAL A 69 2.08 2.06 -6.82
N ASP A 70 1.20 1.54 -5.98
CA ASP A 70 1.31 1.63 -4.52
C ASP A 70 2.57 0.95 -3.96
N ASN A 71 2.82 -0.31 -4.32
CA ASN A 71 4.02 -1.03 -3.91
C ASN A 71 5.29 -0.38 -4.47
N LEU A 72 5.25 0.09 -5.72
CA LEU A 72 6.37 0.81 -6.32
C LEU A 72 6.68 2.10 -5.55
N SER A 73 5.67 2.94 -5.32
CA SER A 73 5.83 4.23 -4.64
C SER A 73 6.36 4.08 -3.22
N ARG A 74 5.79 3.17 -2.42
CA ARG A 74 6.27 2.86 -1.07
C ARG A 74 7.66 2.26 -1.09
N GLY A 75 7.94 1.33 -2.00
CA GLY A 75 9.25 0.69 -2.11
C GLY A 75 10.36 1.68 -2.44
N MET A 76 10.09 2.62 -3.35
CA MET A 76 10.99 3.74 -3.65
C MET A 76 11.23 4.59 -2.40
N LEU A 77 10.17 5.02 -1.70
CA LEU A 77 10.31 5.85 -0.51
C LEU A 77 11.05 5.14 0.64
N TRP A 78 10.78 3.86 0.90
CA TRP A 78 11.53 3.08 1.90
C TRP A 78 13.01 2.99 1.57
N SER A 79 13.34 2.75 0.30
CA SER A 79 14.73 2.67 -0.17
C SER A 79 15.46 4.03 -0.10
N LEU A 80 14.72 5.14 -0.14
CA LEU A 80 15.27 6.47 0.10
C LEU A 80 15.58 6.72 1.59
N LEU A 81 14.75 6.17 2.48
CA LEU A 81 14.84 6.41 3.93
C LEU A 81 15.92 5.58 4.62
N PHE A 82 16.10 4.33 4.18
CA PHE A 82 17.01 3.37 4.80
C PHE A 82 17.66 2.46 3.76
N GLU A 83 18.94 2.12 3.95
CA GLU A 83 19.67 1.20 3.07
C GLU A 83 19.01 -0.19 2.98
N TRP A 84 18.33 -0.62 4.06
CA TRP A 84 17.60 -1.89 4.11
C TRP A 84 16.13 -1.77 3.71
N GLY A 85 15.66 -0.57 3.34
CA GLY A 85 14.24 -0.30 3.04
C GLY A 85 13.68 -1.14 1.88
N TRP A 86 14.54 -1.63 0.99
CA TRP A 86 14.17 -2.57 -0.06
C TRP A 86 13.60 -3.89 0.48
N LEU A 87 13.92 -4.30 1.71
CA LEU A 87 13.33 -5.49 2.35
C LEU A 87 11.82 -5.32 2.59
N VAL A 88 11.40 -4.13 3.00
CA VAL A 88 9.97 -3.82 3.20
C VAL A 88 9.21 -3.93 1.87
N SER A 89 9.80 -3.37 0.81
CA SER A 89 9.29 -3.51 -0.56
C SER A 89 9.20 -4.98 -0.98
N ALA A 90 10.24 -5.78 -0.74
CA ALA A 90 10.26 -7.19 -1.10
C ALA A 90 9.12 -7.98 -0.41
N VAL A 91 8.83 -7.69 0.86
CA VAL A 91 7.69 -8.28 1.57
C VAL A 91 6.36 -7.87 0.92
N GLU A 92 6.16 -6.57 0.66
CA GLU A 92 4.93 -6.06 0.03
C GLU A 92 4.68 -6.67 -1.36
N TRP A 93 5.74 -6.82 -2.17
CA TRP A 93 5.67 -7.52 -3.45
C TRP A 93 5.39 -9.01 -3.31
N CYS A 94 6.00 -9.68 -2.33
CA CYS A 94 5.75 -11.09 -2.06
C CYS A 94 4.28 -11.33 -1.67
N VAL A 95 3.71 -10.50 -0.80
CA VAL A 95 2.29 -10.52 -0.42
C VAL A 95 1.39 -10.34 -1.64
N PHE A 96 1.73 -9.38 -2.50
CA PHE A 96 0.98 -9.14 -3.73
C PHE A 96 0.97 -10.38 -4.63
N VAL A 97 2.14 -10.99 -4.88
CA VAL A 97 2.25 -12.21 -5.71
C VAL A 97 1.48 -13.37 -5.08
N CYS A 98 1.65 -13.62 -3.78
CA CYS A 98 0.98 -14.72 -3.06
C CYS A 98 -0.55 -14.59 -3.14
N ASN A 99 -1.09 -13.38 -3.00
CA ASN A 99 -2.53 -13.14 -3.00
C ASN A 99 -3.12 -13.07 -4.42
N HIS A 100 -2.39 -12.48 -5.37
CA HIS A 100 -2.88 -12.32 -6.75
C HIS A 100 -2.75 -13.61 -7.56
N GLY A 101 -1.60 -14.31 -7.43
CA GLY A 101 -1.28 -15.51 -8.21
C GLY A 101 -2.12 -16.74 -7.87
N ALA A 102 -2.42 -16.97 -6.58
CA ALA A 102 -3.19 -18.16 -6.18
C ALA A 102 -4.71 -17.98 -6.19
N ARG A 103 -5.25 -16.76 -6.08
CA ARG A 103 -6.66 -16.57 -5.66
C ARG A 103 -7.47 -15.53 -6.43
N GLY A 104 -6.87 -14.84 -7.40
CA GLY A 104 -7.57 -13.91 -8.30
C GLY A 104 -8.50 -12.93 -7.57
N ALA A 105 -9.71 -12.69 -8.08
CA ALA A 105 -10.69 -11.77 -7.47
C ALA A 105 -11.29 -12.27 -6.14
N GLN A 106 -11.10 -13.54 -5.78
CA GLN A 106 -11.75 -14.17 -4.62
C GLN A 106 -10.85 -14.23 -3.36
N TRP A 107 -9.63 -13.67 -3.39
CA TRP A 107 -8.70 -13.70 -2.25
C TRP A 107 -9.31 -13.18 -0.94
N LYS A 108 -10.26 -12.23 -1.01
CA LYS A 108 -10.99 -11.68 0.15
C LYS A 108 -11.89 -12.70 0.85
N ASN A 109 -12.34 -13.75 0.15
CA ASN A 109 -13.20 -14.79 0.73
C ASN A 109 -12.40 -15.79 1.57
N SER A 110 -11.07 -15.82 1.42
CA SER A 110 -10.18 -16.72 2.16
C SER A 110 -9.90 -16.28 3.60
N PHE A 111 -10.33 -15.08 4.01
CA PHE A 111 -10.11 -14.60 5.37
C PHE A 111 -11.12 -15.14 6.39
N THR A 112 -12.16 -15.85 5.95
CA THR A 112 -13.14 -16.47 6.86
C THR A 112 -12.51 -17.49 7.81
N THR A 113 -11.41 -18.14 7.40
CA THR A 113 -10.62 -19.08 8.21
C THR A 113 -9.37 -18.45 8.85
N SER A 114 -9.18 -17.14 8.71
CA SER A 114 -7.99 -16.44 9.22
C SER A 114 -8.06 -16.18 10.74
N PRO A 115 -6.93 -15.93 11.42
CA PRO A 115 -6.92 -15.54 12.83
C PRO A 115 -7.78 -14.29 13.09
N ARG A 116 -8.38 -14.20 14.28
CA ARG A 116 -9.32 -13.10 14.64
C ARG A 116 -8.74 -11.70 14.40
N PHE A 117 -7.44 -11.50 14.67
CA PHE A 117 -6.81 -10.20 14.45
C PHE A 117 -6.69 -9.85 12.95
N VAL A 118 -6.39 -10.83 12.10
CA VAL A 118 -6.35 -10.66 10.64
C VAL A 118 -7.75 -10.31 10.14
N GLN A 119 -8.78 -11.04 10.60
CA GLN A 119 -10.18 -10.72 10.27
C GLN A 119 -10.54 -9.28 10.69
N ALA A 120 -10.15 -8.86 11.89
CA ALA A 120 -10.43 -7.53 12.40
C ALA A 120 -9.76 -6.41 11.58
N VAL A 121 -8.52 -6.63 11.13
CA VAL A 121 -7.79 -5.70 10.25
C VAL A 121 -8.46 -5.64 8.86
N MET A 122 -8.81 -6.79 8.30
CA MET A 122 -9.37 -6.90 6.94
C MET A 122 -10.86 -6.56 6.86
N ALA A 123 -11.55 -6.46 8.00
CA ALA A 123 -12.99 -6.22 8.09
C ALA A 123 -13.43 -4.99 7.29
N ASN A 124 -14.57 -5.10 6.59
CA ASN A 124 -15.11 -4.07 5.69
C ASN A 124 -14.10 -3.55 4.64
N GLY A 125 -13.11 -4.37 4.26
CA GLY A 125 -12.03 -3.94 3.36
C GLY A 125 -11.17 -2.85 3.97
N PHE A 126 -10.71 -3.07 5.20
CA PHE A 126 -9.93 -2.14 6.02
C PHE A 126 -10.66 -0.88 6.52
N ARG A 127 -11.98 -0.77 6.32
CA ARG A 127 -12.79 0.37 6.78
C ARG A 127 -13.20 0.25 8.25
N THR A 128 -12.30 -0.24 9.10
CA THR A 128 -12.44 -0.28 10.56
C THR A 128 -11.35 0.60 11.17
N PRO A 129 -11.47 1.04 12.44
CA PRO A 129 -10.41 1.80 13.10
C PRO A 129 -9.05 1.08 13.04
N LEU A 130 -9.05 -0.25 13.20
CA LEU A 130 -7.86 -1.10 13.13
C LEU A 130 -7.29 -1.17 11.71
N GLY A 131 -8.15 -1.36 10.70
CA GLY A 131 -7.74 -1.38 9.29
C GLY A 131 -7.19 -0.02 8.83
N THR A 132 -7.85 1.08 9.19
CA THR A 132 -7.38 2.45 8.91
C THR A 132 -6.03 2.72 9.55
N TRP A 133 -5.80 2.23 10.78
CA TRP A 133 -4.50 2.38 11.45
C TRP A 133 -3.38 1.59 10.74
N VAL A 134 -3.68 0.39 10.24
CA VAL A 134 -2.73 -0.36 9.42
C VAL A 134 -2.42 0.37 8.11
N ILE A 135 -3.45 0.89 7.42
CA ILE A 135 -3.28 1.67 6.18
C ILE A 135 -2.45 2.94 6.43
N SER A 136 -2.69 3.66 7.53
CA SER A 136 -1.87 4.82 7.87
C SER A 136 -0.41 4.42 8.15
N GLY A 137 -0.17 3.25 8.73
CA GLY A 137 1.16 2.66 8.83
C GLY A 137 1.84 2.37 7.48
N PHE A 138 1.09 1.98 6.45
CA PHE A 138 1.64 1.77 5.10
C PHE A 138 1.98 3.08 4.38
N HIS A 139 1.05 4.04 4.37
CA HIS A 139 1.19 5.25 3.53
C HIS A 139 1.78 6.44 4.29
N CYS A 140 1.33 6.67 5.53
CA CYS A 140 1.71 7.86 6.29
C CYS A 140 3.07 7.70 6.98
N LEU A 141 3.43 6.50 7.47
CA LEU A 141 4.71 6.28 8.14
C LEU A 141 5.93 6.65 7.28
N PRO A 142 6.12 6.12 6.06
CA PRO A 142 7.32 6.44 5.30
C PRO A 142 7.37 7.93 4.93
N LEU A 143 6.23 8.56 4.63
CA LEU A 143 6.17 10.00 4.38
C LEU A 143 6.48 10.84 5.63
N TRP A 144 6.02 10.39 6.80
CA TRP A 144 6.31 11.00 8.09
C TRP A 144 7.81 10.92 8.42
N LEU A 145 8.43 9.76 8.21
CA LEU A 145 9.87 9.56 8.41
C LEU A 145 10.70 10.41 7.44
N TYR A 146 10.26 10.58 6.20
CA TYR A 146 10.88 11.52 5.26
C TYR A 146 10.76 12.96 5.77
N GLY A 147 9.57 13.36 6.22
CA GLY A 147 9.38 14.68 6.82
C GLY A 147 10.25 14.91 8.05
N TYR A 148 10.46 13.86 8.86
CA TYR A 148 11.31 13.88 10.04
C TYR A 148 12.79 14.05 9.67
N GLN A 149 13.33 13.18 8.81
CA GLN A 149 14.75 13.17 8.42
C GLN A 149 15.18 14.48 7.72
N TRP A 150 14.28 15.11 6.95
CA TRP A 150 14.54 16.38 6.26
C TRP A 150 14.11 17.62 7.06
N GLY A 151 13.64 17.45 8.31
CA GLY A 151 13.27 18.53 9.22
C GLY A 151 11.99 19.29 8.83
N LEU A 152 11.17 18.78 7.92
CA LEU A 152 9.89 19.39 7.53
C LEU A 152 8.89 19.43 8.68
N LEU A 153 8.85 18.40 9.52
CA LEU A 153 7.92 18.37 10.66
C LEU A 153 8.19 19.52 11.64
N SER A 154 9.46 19.84 11.88
CA SER A 154 9.86 20.97 12.72
C SER A 154 9.69 22.31 12.01
N ARG A 155 10.11 22.42 10.74
CA ARG A 155 10.18 23.71 10.01
C ARG A 155 8.83 24.17 9.47
N CYS A 156 8.03 23.25 8.93
CA CYS A 156 6.77 23.60 8.28
C CYS A 156 5.59 23.45 9.25
N LEU A 157 5.57 22.38 10.04
CA LEU A 157 4.45 22.08 10.95
C LEU A 157 4.71 22.52 12.40
N HIS A 158 5.90 23.05 12.71
CA HIS A 158 6.29 23.51 14.06
C HIS A 158 6.06 22.45 15.15
N LEU A 159 6.20 21.16 14.80
CA LEU A 159 5.94 20.08 15.75
C LEU A 159 7.10 19.93 16.73
N PRO A 160 6.84 19.88 18.05
CA PRO A 160 7.88 19.58 19.04
C PRO A 160 8.38 18.13 18.91
N PRO A 161 9.62 17.84 19.32
CA PRO A 161 10.24 16.51 19.13
C PRO A 161 9.44 15.36 19.74
N TRP A 162 8.77 15.57 20.87
CA TRP A 162 7.96 14.52 21.50
C TRP A 162 6.72 14.15 20.69
N ILE A 163 6.09 15.10 19.98
CA ILE A 163 4.97 14.81 19.06
C ILE A 163 5.50 14.05 17.84
N GLN A 164 6.67 14.42 17.34
CA GLN A 164 7.32 13.71 16.23
C GLN A 164 7.59 12.26 16.60
N ALA A 165 8.17 12.01 17.78
CA ALA A 165 8.42 10.67 18.31
C ALA A 165 7.12 9.88 18.53
N LEU A 166 6.10 10.50 19.14
CA LEU A 166 4.81 9.86 19.37
C LEU A 166 4.13 9.47 18.05
N GLY A 167 4.10 10.37 17.07
CA GLY A 167 3.54 10.08 15.74
C GLY A 167 4.28 8.94 15.05
N THR A 168 5.62 8.93 15.12
CA THR A 168 6.43 7.82 14.60
C THR A 168 6.08 6.50 15.28
N LEU A 169 5.96 6.48 16.61
CA LEU A 169 5.61 5.26 17.37
C LEU A 169 4.24 4.71 16.98
N VAL A 170 3.23 5.59 16.91
CA VAL A 170 1.86 5.21 16.54
C VAL A 170 1.81 4.66 15.11
N LEU A 171 2.45 5.33 14.16
CA LEU A 171 2.48 4.89 12.75
C LEU A 171 3.30 3.61 12.57
N ALA A 172 4.42 3.47 13.28
CA ALA A 172 5.26 2.27 13.27
C ALA A 172 4.52 1.05 13.82
N ALA A 173 3.77 1.21 14.91
CA ALA A 173 2.94 0.14 15.45
C ALA A 173 1.87 -0.32 14.45
N GLY A 174 1.24 0.61 13.71
CA GLY A 174 0.33 0.28 12.61
C GLY A 174 1.02 -0.52 11.49
N ARG A 175 2.24 -0.12 11.09
CA ARG A 175 3.03 -0.85 10.07
C ARG A 175 3.44 -2.24 10.53
N LEU A 176 3.82 -2.42 11.80
CA LEU A 176 4.17 -3.71 12.38
C LEU A 176 2.97 -4.67 12.46
N LEU A 177 1.79 -4.14 12.78
CA LEU A 177 0.55 -4.91 12.70
C LEU A 177 0.26 -5.33 11.24
N GLY A 178 0.44 -4.40 10.29
CA GLY A 178 0.37 -4.71 8.86
C GLY A 178 1.33 -5.82 8.46
N LEU A 179 2.58 -5.75 8.90
CA LEU A 179 3.59 -6.78 8.65
C LEU A 179 3.17 -8.16 9.19
N SER A 180 2.54 -8.19 10.36
CA SER A 180 2.03 -9.44 10.93
C SER A 180 0.95 -10.08 10.03
N VAL A 181 0.09 -9.26 9.42
CA VAL A 181 -0.93 -9.71 8.45
C VAL A 181 -0.29 -10.17 7.14
N GLU A 182 0.72 -9.43 6.65
CA GLU A 182 1.50 -9.78 5.46
C GLU A 182 2.17 -11.14 5.60
N MET A 183 2.87 -11.37 6.71
CA MET A 183 3.52 -12.64 7.01
C MET A 183 2.52 -13.79 7.09
N TRP A 184 1.34 -13.55 7.66
CA TRP A 184 0.26 -14.54 7.67
C TRP A 184 -0.23 -14.89 6.25
N CYS A 185 -0.38 -13.89 5.37
CA CYS A 185 -0.79 -14.11 3.98
C CYS A 185 0.22 -14.96 3.22
N ILE A 186 1.52 -14.61 3.32
CA ILE A 186 2.61 -15.37 2.69
C ILE A 186 2.63 -16.81 3.22
N TRP A 187 2.57 -16.98 4.55
CA TRP A 187 2.58 -18.31 5.18
C TRP A 187 1.40 -19.17 4.74
N THR A 188 0.21 -18.58 4.63
CA THR A 188 -0.99 -19.28 4.17
C THR A 188 -0.84 -19.73 2.72
N HIS A 189 -0.20 -18.93 1.87
CA HIS A 189 0.09 -19.30 0.49
C HIS A 189 1.13 -20.43 0.41
N ILE A 190 2.21 -20.37 1.20
CA ILE A 190 3.20 -21.46 1.28
C ILE A 190 2.52 -22.79 1.68
N LYS A 191 1.68 -22.77 2.72
CA LYS A 191 0.93 -23.95 3.15
C LYS A 191 0.05 -24.54 2.04
N TYR A 192 -0.59 -23.67 1.26
CA TYR A 192 -1.42 -24.09 0.14
C TYR A 192 -0.60 -24.79 -0.95
N LEU A 193 0.56 -24.24 -1.32
CA LEU A 193 1.45 -24.88 -2.30
C LEU A 193 1.98 -26.23 -1.80
N CYS A 194 2.32 -26.34 -0.52
CA CYS A 194 2.78 -27.61 0.06
C CYS A 194 1.67 -28.68 0.17
N SER A 195 0.38 -28.29 0.23
CA SER A 195 -0.71 -29.26 0.24
C SER A 195 -1.00 -29.83 -1.15
N ASP A 196 -0.91 -29.02 -2.21
CA ASP A 196 -1.20 -29.47 -3.58
C ASP A 196 -0.19 -30.53 -4.06
N GLU A 197 1.09 -30.41 -3.70
CA GLU A 197 2.12 -31.44 -3.99
C GLU A 197 1.78 -32.82 -3.38
N SER A 198 1.00 -32.86 -2.30
CA SER A 198 0.66 -34.10 -1.61
C SER A 198 -0.52 -34.85 -2.23
N GLU A 199 -1.36 -34.16 -3.00
CA GLU A 199 -2.46 -34.77 -3.77
C GLU A 199 -1.98 -35.23 -5.15
N GLU A 200 -1.11 -34.47 -5.81
CA GLU A 200 -0.54 -34.83 -7.11
C GLU A 200 0.35 -36.09 -7.03
N LYS A 201 1.07 -36.30 -5.92
CA LYS A 201 1.87 -37.53 -5.67
C LYS A 201 1.03 -38.76 -5.31
N LYS A 202 -0.27 -38.62 -5.07
CA LYS A 202 -1.20 -39.73 -4.76
C LYS A 202 -2.07 -40.13 -5.95
N SER A 203 -2.04 -39.36 -7.02
CA SER A 203 -2.64 -39.66 -8.33
C SER A 203 -1.68 -40.46 -9.20
#